data_AF-A0A310S3K7-F1
#
_entry.id   AF-A0A310S3K7-F1
#
_cell.length_a   1.000
_cell.length_b   1.000
_cell.length_c   1.000
_cell.angle_alpha   90.00
_cell.angle_beta   90.00
_cell.angle_gamma   90.00
#
_symmetry.space_group_name_H-M   'P 1'
#
loop_
_entity.id
_entity.type
_entity.pdbx_description
1 polymer ?
#
loop_
_entity_poly.entity_id
_entity_poly.type
_entity_poly.pdbx_seq_one_letter_code
_entity_poly.pdbx_strand_id
1 'polypeptide(L)'
;MKTIALIASILAIAAMVAAETKEEKIGRIKSVHEECQADPATKVDENVMEKFFKGEPVDEVQFAKHSACMNKKTGLQKADGDVDKDDLKKTLGNHEKVDEIVEECGQRKGDAEETALAVLKCLRKYLPKPAPGHEHHGH
;
A
#
# COMPACT_ATOMS: atom_id res chain seq x y z
N MET A 1 49.08 6.74 7.09
CA MET A 1 48.24 7.70 7.84
C MET A 1 47.29 8.49 6.94
N LYS A 2 47.75 9.07 5.81
CA LYS A 2 46.89 9.85 4.89
C LYS A 2 45.81 9.03 4.16
N THR A 3 46.08 7.76 3.88
CA THR A 3 45.16 6.84 3.18
C THR A 3 44.05 6.28 4.07
N ILE A 4 44.29 6.13 5.38
CA ILE A 4 43.29 5.61 6.34
C ILE A 4 42.23 6.68 6.65
N ALA A 5 42.64 7.95 6.70
CA ALA A 5 41.72 9.08 6.93
C ALA A 5 40.75 9.30 5.75
N LEU A 6 41.16 9.01 4.51
CA LEU A 6 40.31 9.17 3.32
C LEU A 6 39.23 8.09 3.19
N ILE A 7 39.50 6.86 3.64
CA ILE A 7 38.52 5.76 3.60
C ILE A 7 37.43 5.96 4.67
N ALA A 8 37.78 6.53 5.82
CA ALA A 8 36.83 6.81 6.90
C ALA A 8 35.81 7.91 6.54
N SER A 9 36.16 8.88 5.68
CA SER A 9 35.24 9.96 5.27
C SER A 9 34.25 9.57 4.17
N ILE A 10 34.53 8.54 3.37
CA ILE A 10 33.61 8.08 2.29
C ILE A 10 32.52 7.15 2.85
N LEU A 11 32.81 6.43 3.95
CA LEU A 11 31.86 5.53 4.62
C LEU A 11 30.76 6.25 5.42
N ALA A 12 30.92 7.55 5.71
CA ALA A 12 29.95 8.32 6.49
C ALA A 12 28.76 8.86 5.67
N ILE A 13 28.82 8.81 4.33
CA ILE A 13 27.78 9.37 3.45
C ILE A 13 26.72 8.32 3.03
N ALA A 14 26.95 7.03 3.29
CA ALA A 14 26.17 5.95 2.68
C ALA A 14 24.89 5.51 3.43
N ALA A 15 24.45 6.19 4.51
CA ALA A 15 23.30 5.73 5.28
C ALA A 15 22.39 6.86 5.78
N MET A 16 21.98 7.76 4.88
CA MET A 16 20.74 8.51 5.09
C MET A 16 19.62 7.81 4.32
N VAL A 17 19.04 6.77 4.94
CA VAL A 17 17.69 6.35 4.53
C VAL A 17 16.77 7.43 5.09
N ALA A 18 16.49 8.45 4.28
CA ALA A 18 15.51 9.46 4.63
C ALA A 18 14.15 8.75 4.77
N ALA A 19 13.56 8.81 5.97
CA ALA A 19 12.19 8.38 6.14
C ALA A 19 11.29 9.31 5.32
N GLU A 20 10.47 8.74 4.43
CA GLU A 20 9.48 9.48 3.65
C GLU A 20 8.51 10.20 4.59
N THR A 21 8.25 11.47 4.34
CA THR A 21 7.27 12.23 5.11
C THR A 21 5.84 11.76 4.81
N LYS A 22 4.91 12.07 5.71
CA LYS A 22 3.49 11.75 5.50
C LYS A 22 2.94 12.38 4.21
N GLU A 23 3.32 13.63 3.92
CA GLU A 23 2.86 14.35 2.73
C GLU A 23 3.42 13.75 1.44
N GLU A 24 4.70 13.37 1.41
CA GLU A 24 5.30 12.68 0.28
C GLU A 24 4.61 11.33 0.02
N LYS A 25 4.34 10.56 1.08
CA LYS A 25 3.63 9.28 0.98
C LYS A 25 2.21 9.46 0.42
N ILE A 26 1.46 10.46 0.90
CA ILE A 26 0.11 10.77 0.41
C ILE A 26 0.17 11.18 -1.08
N GLY A 27 1.10 12.06 -1.43
CA GLY A 27 1.31 12.50 -2.81
C GLY A 27 1.63 11.33 -3.75
N ARG A 28 2.51 10.40 -3.31
CA ARG A 28 2.84 9.19 -4.07
C ARG A 28 1.61 8.30 -4.28
N ILE A 29 0.83 8.04 -3.23
CA ILE A 29 -0.37 7.20 -3.34
C ILE A 29 -1.39 7.84 -4.30
N LYS A 30 -1.57 9.16 -4.22
CA LYS A 30 -2.47 9.88 -5.14
C LYS A 30 -2.02 9.77 -6.60
N SER A 31 -0.73 10.00 -6.87
CA SER A 31 -0.15 9.84 -8.22
C SER A 31 -0.36 8.43 -8.75
N VAL A 32 -0.09 7.41 -7.93
CA VAL A 32 -0.29 6.01 -8.32
C VAL A 32 -1.76 5.70 -8.58
N HIS A 33 -2.67 6.25 -7.79
CA HIS A 33 -4.12 6.12 -8.02
C HIS A 33 -4.54 6.73 -9.36
N GLU A 34 -4.09 7.94 -9.66
CA GLU A 34 -4.37 8.60 -10.94
C GLU A 34 -3.84 7.77 -12.13
N GLU A 35 -2.63 7.21 -12.02
CA GLU A 35 -2.08 6.29 -13.02
C GLU A 35 -2.94 5.03 -13.20
N CYS A 36 -3.40 4.41 -12.12
CA CYS A 36 -4.27 3.24 -12.18
C CYS A 36 -5.70 3.57 -12.64
N GLN A 37 -6.18 4.80 -12.46
CA GLN A 37 -7.45 5.26 -13.02
C GLN A 37 -7.37 5.60 -14.52
N ALA A 38 -6.19 6.00 -14.99
CA ALA A 38 -5.96 6.35 -16.40
C ALA A 38 -5.98 5.13 -17.34
N ASP A 39 -5.62 3.95 -16.85
CA ASP A 39 -5.71 2.70 -17.62
C ASP A 39 -7.13 2.11 -17.54
N PRO A 40 -7.85 1.97 -18.68
CA PRO A 40 -9.18 1.36 -18.72
C PRO A 40 -9.25 -0.04 -18.12
N ALA A 41 -8.15 -0.81 -18.14
CA ALA A 41 -8.11 -2.16 -17.57
C ALA A 41 -8.17 -2.15 -16.04
N THR A 42 -7.73 -1.07 -15.39
CA THR A 42 -7.65 -0.96 -13.91
C THR A 42 -8.54 0.15 -13.35
N LYS A 43 -9.22 0.93 -14.20
CA LYS A 43 -10.15 1.99 -13.79
C LYS A 43 -11.31 1.46 -12.94
N VAL A 44 -11.65 2.13 -11.85
CA VAL A 44 -12.78 1.80 -10.96
C VAL A 44 -13.64 3.04 -10.68
N ASP A 45 -14.87 2.82 -10.19
CA ASP A 45 -15.69 3.92 -9.66
C ASP A 45 -14.95 4.63 -8.51
N GLU A 46 -14.91 5.96 -8.54
CA GLU A 46 -14.28 6.79 -7.51
C GLU A 46 -14.82 6.51 -6.10
N ASN A 47 -16.06 6.06 -5.98
CA ASN A 47 -16.68 5.70 -4.69
C ASN A 47 -16.43 4.24 -4.25
N VAL A 48 -15.71 3.43 -5.03
CA VAL A 48 -15.59 1.98 -4.78
C VAL A 48 -14.96 1.70 -3.41
N MET A 49 -13.96 2.48 -3.01
CA MET A 49 -13.29 2.36 -1.72
C MET A 49 -14.25 2.68 -0.57
N GLU A 50 -15.06 3.74 -0.72
CA GLU A 50 -16.04 4.15 0.29
C GLU A 50 -17.12 3.08 0.47
N LYS A 51 -17.70 2.60 -0.63
CA LYS A 51 -18.67 1.49 -0.63
C LYS A 51 -18.09 0.25 0.03
N PHE A 52 -16.85 -0.10 -0.33
CA PHE A 52 -16.14 -1.23 0.25
C PHE A 52 -15.99 -1.10 1.77
N PHE A 53 -15.60 0.07 2.30
CA PHE A 53 -15.46 0.26 3.74
C PHE A 53 -16.80 0.32 4.49
N LYS A 54 -17.87 0.77 3.84
CA LYS A 54 -19.24 0.68 4.35
C LYS A 54 -19.82 -0.73 4.32
N GLY A 55 -19.16 -1.66 3.62
CA GLY A 55 -19.66 -3.02 3.41
C GLY A 55 -20.77 -3.10 2.38
N GLU A 56 -20.88 -2.10 1.52
CA GLU A 56 -21.77 -2.10 0.37
C GLU A 56 -21.19 -2.99 -0.75
N PRO A 57 -22.05 -3.54 -1.63
CA PRO A 57 -21.58 -4.28 -2.79
C PRO A 57 -20.71 -3.42 -3.73
N VAL A 58 -19.64 -4.02 -4.23
CA VAL A 58 -18.73 -3.42 -5.23
C VAL A 58 -18.46 -4.43 -6.33
N ASP A 59 -18.04 -3.95 -7.52
CA ASP A 59 -17.48 -4.81 -8.56
C ASP A 59 -16.11 -5.31 -8.09
N GLU A 60 -16.08 -6.48 -7.46
CA GLU A 60 -14.86 -7.06 -6.94
C GLU A 60 -13.84 -7.41 -8.03
N VAL A 61 -14.27 -7.68 -9.27
CA VAL A 61 -13.36 -8.01 -10.36
C VAL A 61 -12.56 -6.78 -10.76
N GLN A 62 -13.24 -5.67 -11.02
CA GLN A 62 -12.56 -4.44 -11.39
C GLN A 62 -11.78 -3.86 -10.20
N PHE A 63 -12.31 -4.02 -9.00
CA PHE A 63 -11.65 -3.56 -7.79
C PHE A 63 -10.38 -4.37 -7.47
N ALA A 64 -10.36 -5.67 -7.74
CA ALA A 64 -9.16 -6.50 -7.63
C ALA A 64 -8.05 -6.04 -8.57
N LYS A 65 -8.39 -5.72 -9.83
CA LYS A 65 -7.45 -5.17 -10.82
C LYS A 65 -6.85 -3.84 -10.38
N HIS A 66 -7.69 -2.92 -9.93
CA HIS A 66 -7.24 -1.63 -9.40
C HIS A 66 -6.33 -1.81 -8.18
N SER A 67 -6.75 -2.66 -7.23
CA SER A 67 -5.96 -2.95 -6.02
C SER A 67 -4.60 -3.54 -6.37
N ALA A 68 -4.53 -4.45 -7.35
CA ALA A 68 -3.26 -5.02 -7.80
C ALA A 68 -2.38 -3.98 -8.49
N CYS A 69 -2.95 -3.07 -9.29
CA CYS A 69 -2.21 -1.96 -9.89
C CYS A 69 -1.59 -1.06 -8.81
N MET A 70 -2.40 -0.66 -7.82
CA MET A 70 -1.96 0.14 -6.67
C MET A 70 -0.83 -0.57 -5.93
N ASN A 71 -1.04 -1.82 -5.50
CA ASN A 71 -0.07 -2.58 -4.71
C ASN A 71 1.27 -2.79 -5.45
N LYS A 72 1.22 -3.07 -6.75
CA LYS A 72 2.44 -3.24 -7.56
C LYS A 72 3.24 -1.95 -7.66
N LYS A 73 2.57 -0.82 -7.90
CA LYS A 73 3.22 0.49 -8.07
C LYS A 73 3.70 1.09 -6.75
N THR A 74 3.04 0.78 -5.63
CA THR A 74 3.50 1.20 -4.29
C THR A 74 4.59 0.31 -3.71
N GLY A 75 4.79 -0.89 -4.28
CA GLY A 75 5.79 -1.87 -3.84
C GLY A 75 5.26 -2.91 -2.85
N LEU A 76 4.00 -2.83 -2.45
CA LEU A 76 3.36 -3.74 -1.48
C LEU A 76 3.22 -5.17 -2.01
N GLN A 77 3.14 -5.34 -3.34
CA GLN A 77 2.91 -6.65 -3.95
C GLN A 77 3.71 -6.82 -5.24
N LYS A 78 4.27 -8.01 -5.42
CA LYS A 78 5.01 -8.38 -6.62
C LYS A 78 4.07 -8.77 -7.77
N ALA A 79 4.64 -8.85 -8.98
CA ALA A 79 3.88 -9.20 -10.18
C ALA A 79 3.24 -10.60 -10.13
N ASP A 80 3.88 -11.54 -9.44
CA ASP A 80 3.39 -12.90 -9.22
C ASP A 80 2.34 -13.00 -8.12
N GLY A 81 2.10 -11.93 -7.37
CA GLY A 81 1.12 -11.86 -6.30
C GLY A 81 1.69 -11.98 -4.90
N ASP A 82 2.99 -12.21 -4.73
CA ASP A 82 3.60 -12.25 -3.39
C ASP A 82 3.53 -10.86 -2.71
N VAL A 83 3.12 -10.82 -1.44
CA VAL A 83 3.03 -9.58 -0.65
C VAL A 83 4.38 -9.30 0.00
N ASP A 84 4.87 -8.07 -0.12
CA ASP A 84 6.04 -7.59 0.60
C ASP A 84 5.64 -7.31 2.06
N LYS A 85 6.03 -8.23 2.95
CA LYS A 85 5.71 -8.15 4.38
C LYS A 85 6.40 -6.98 5.08
N ASP A 86 7.58 -6.58 4.60
CA ASP A 86 8.29 -5.43 5.17
C ASP A 86 7.60 -4.13 4.76
N ASP A 87 7.14 -4.03 3.51
CA ASP A 87 6.37 -2.88 3.06
C ASP A 87 4.98 -2.81 3.70
N LEU A 88 4.34 -3.97 3.91
CA LEU A 88 3.10 -4.06 4.68
C LEU A 88 3.30 -3.57 6.12
N LYS A 89 4.40 -3.99 6.77
CA LYS A 89 4.77 -3.52 8.11
C LYS A 89 4.99 -2.01 8.15
N LYS A 90 5.71 -1.45 7.17
CA LYS A 90 5.89 0.01 7.03
C LYS A 90 4.57 0.74 6.81
N THR A 91 3.65 0.13 6.06
CA THR A 91 2.33 0.69 5.78
C THR A 91 1.48 0.78 7.04
N LEU A 92 1.54 -0.23 7.90
CA LEU A 92 0.83 -0.29 9.18
C LEU A 92 1.45 0.61 10.27
N GLY A 93 2.72 0.98 10.13
CA GLY A 93 3.41 1.84 11.08
C GLY A 93 3.45 1.23 12.48
N ASN A 94 3.05 2.01 13.49
CA ASN A 94 3.08 1.61 14.91
C ASN A 94 1.77 0.95 15.38
N HIS A 95 1.04 0.27 14.49
CA HIS A 95 -0.17 -0.45 14.88
C HIS A 95 0.15 -1.50 15.96
N GLU A 96 -0.63 -1.55 17.05
CA GLU A 96 -0.38 -2.44 18.19
C GLU A 96 -0.30 -3.93 17.81
N LYS A 97 -1.04 -4.32 16.77
CA LYS A 97 -1.10 -5.67 16.21
C LYS A 97 -0.31 -5.84 14.91
N VAL A 98 0.71 -5.01 14.65
CA VAL A 98 1.40 -4.99 13.36
C VAL A 98 1.88 -6.38 12.90
N ASP A 99 2.49 -7.16 13.79
CA ASP A 99 3.02 -8.48 13.44
C ASP A 99 1.90 -9.50 13.17
N GLU A 100 0.81 -9.47 13.94
CA GLU A 100 -0.40 -10.29 13.71
C GLU A 100 -1.02 -9.97 12.33
N ILE A 101 -1.16 -8.69 12.00
CA ILE A 101 -1.73 -8.25 10.72
C ILE A 101 -0.84 -8.65 9.55
N VAL A 102 0.49 -8.50 9.67
CA VAL A 102 1.43 -8.90 8.62
C VAL A 102 1.40 -10.42 8.41
N GLU A 103 1.28 -11.19 9.48
CA GLU A 103 1.17 -12.64 9.42
C GLU A 103 -0.15 -13.08 8.78
N GLU A 104 -1.28 -12.50 9.18
CA GLU A 104 -2.60 -12.89 8.66
C GLU A 104 -2.84 -12.36 7.24
N CYS A 105 -2.62 -11.06 7.03
CA CYS A 105 -3.00 -10.36 5.80
C CYS A 105 -1.91 -10.39 4.73
N GLY A 106 -0.65 -10.62 5.07
CA GLY A 106 0.48 -10.67 4.13
C GLY A 106 0.63 -12.00 3.38
N GLN A 107 -0.46 -12.75 3.23
CA GLN A 107 -0.45 -14.09 2.62
C GLN A 107 -0.91 -14.01 1.18
N ARG A 108 -0.17 -14.66 0.26
CA ARG A 108 -0.61 -14.82 -1.12
C ARG A 108 -1.87 -15.68 -1.19
N LYS A 109 -2.84 -15.24 -2.00
CA LYS A 109 -4.11 -15.92 -2.26
C LYS A 109 -4.36 -15.93 -3.77
N GLY A 110 -3.98 -17.03 -4.43
CA GLY A 110 -4.19 -17.20 -5.86
C GLY A 110 -3.26 -16.33 -6.70
N ASP A 111 -3.82 -15.65 -7.70
CA ASP A 111 -3.09 -14.72 -8.56
C ASP A 111 -2.89 -13.34 -7.90
N ALA A 112 -2.31 -12.40 -8.65
CA ALA A 112 -2.00 -11.07 -8.15
C ALA A 112 -3.26 -10.24 -7.83
N GLU A 113 -4.32 -10.36 -8.63
CA GLU A 113 -5.58 -9.62 -8.44
C GLU A 113 -6.34 -10.17 -7.23
N GLU A 114 -6.46 -11.50 -7.17
CA GLU A 114 -7.07 -12.22 -6.05
C GLU A 114 -6.35 -11.90 -4.74
N THR A 115 -5.01 -11.92 -4.76
CA THR A 115 -4.22 -11.58 -3.57
C THR A 115 -4.40 -10.12 -3.17
N ALA A 116 -4.40 -9.19 -4.12
CA ALA A 116 -4.56 -7.77 -3.82
C ALA A 116 -5.87 -7.48 -3.08
N LEU A 117 -6.98 -8.04 -3.59
CA LEU A 117 -8.28 -7.89 -2.96
C LEU A 117 -8.35 -8.62 -1.60
N ALA A 118 -7.72 -9.79 -1.47
CA ALA A 118 -7.68 -10.54 -0.21
C ALA A 118 -6.93 -9.78 0.89
N VAL A 119 -5.79 -9.15 0.56
CA VAL A 119 -5.04 -8.28 1.48
C VAL A 119 -5.95 -7.14 1.96
N LEU A 120 -6.61 -6.44 1.04
CA LEU A 120 -7.47 -5.31 1.39
C LEU A 120 -8.66 -5.72 2.27
N LYS A 121 -9.31 -6.85 1.96
CA LYS A 121 -10.38 -7.46 2.79
C LYS A 121 -9.89 -7.83 4.18
N CYS A 122 -8.68 -8.36 4.29
CA CYS A 122 -8.09 -8.70 5.57
C CYS A 122 -7.80 -7.44 6.41
N LEU A 123 -7.17 -6.42 5.82
CA LEU A 123 -6.85 -5.16 6.49
C LEU A 123 -8.09 -4.43 7.01
N ARG A 124 -9.21 -4.50 6.28
CA ARG A 124 -10.49 -3.91 6.72
C ARG A 124 -10.96 -4.41 8.09
N LYS A 125 -10.53 -5.59 8.56
CA LYS A 125 -10.85 -6.10 9.91
C LYS A 125 -10.20 -5.29 11.04
N TYR A 126 -9.07 -4.64 10.74
CA TYR A 126 -8.22 -3.93 11.69
C TYR A 126 -8.32 -2.41 11.57
N LEU A 127 -8.81 -1.91 10.43
CA LEU A 127 -9.00 -0.48 10.23
C LEU A 127 -10.20 0.03 11.05
N PRO A 128 -10.11 1.21 11.67
CA PRO A 128 -11.25 1.83 12.34
C PRO A 128 -12.37 2.03 11.32
N LYS A 129 -13.61 1.74 11.73
CA LYS A 129 -14.78 2.00 10.89
C LYS A 129 -14.81 3.50 10.54
N PRO A 130 -15.15 3.87 9.30
CA PRO A 130 -15.35 5.27 8.97
C PRO A 130 -16.33 5.90 9.97
N ALA A 131 -15.94 7.00 10.60
CA ALA A 131 -16.87 7.78 11.39
C ALA A 131 -18.02 8.24 10.48
N PRO A 132 -19.28 8.24 10.95
CA PRO A 132 -20.38 8.78 10.17
C PRO A 132 -20.06 10.23 9.78
N GLY A 133 -19.97 10.52 8.48
CA GLY A 133 -19.71 11.86 7.95
C GLY A 133 -18.26 12.19 7.56
N HIS A 134 -17.32 11.23 7.60
CA HIS A 134 -15.99 11.43 7.02
C HIS A 134 -16.02 11.07 5.53
N GLU A 135 -16.41 12.02 4.68
CA GLU A 135 -16.21 11.93 3.24
C GLU A 135 -14.70 12.00 2.96
N HIS A 136 -14.15 10.97 2.31
CA HIS A 136 -12.82 11.06 1.73
C HIS A 136 -12.93 12.00 0.53
N HIS A 137 -12.76 13.31 0.76
CA HIS A 137 -12.78 14.29 -0.32
C HIS A 137 -11.59 14.01 -1.25
N GLY A 138 -11.88 13.35 -2.37
CA GLY A 138 -11.08 13.43 -3.58
C GLY A 138 -11.20 14.85 -4.13
N HIS A 139 -10.11 15.61 -4.02
CA HIS A 139 -9.91 16.89 -4.69
C HIS A 139 -8.75 16.77 -5.66
#